data_AF-A0A3E2B4C2-F1
#
_entry.id   AF-A0A3E2B4C2-F1
#
_cell.length_a   1.000
_cell.length_b   1.000
_cell.length_c   1.000
_cell.angle_alpha   90.00
_cell.angle_beta   90.00
_cell.angle_gamma   90.00
#
_symmetry.space_group_name_H-M   'P 1'
#
loop_
_entity.id
_entity.type
_entity.pdbx_description
1 polymer ?
#
loop_
_entity_poly.entity_id
_entity_poly.type
_entity_poly.pdbx_seq_one_letter_code
_entity_poly.pdbx_strand_id
1 'polypeptide(L)' 'MTLREMSVEYRAQAQALRGRMQELEKAWKQTKDPAERANLEGRIWTLEVLWRETRDQAVLLERYYERGYHRNEKYTL' A
#
# COMPACT_ATOMS: atom_id res chain seq x y z
N MET A 1 -10.20 -17.63 -10.02
CA MET A 1 -9.32 -16.66 -9.35
C MET A 1 -8.14 -17.41 -8.77
N THR A 2 -6.97 -17.22 -9.36
CA THR A 2 -5.68 -17.80 -8.92
C THR A 2 -4.91 -16.80 -8.07
N LEU A 3 -3.92 -17.25 -7.30
CA LEU A 3 -3.05 -16.34 -6.52
C LEU A 3 -2.32 -15.33 -7.42
N ARG A 4 -1.95 -15.73 -8.63
CA ARG A 4 -1.35 -14.83 -9.62
C ARG A 4 -2.34 -13.81 -10.18
N GLU A 5 -3.62 -14.15 -10.33
CA GLU A 5 -4.65 -13.17 -10.70
C GLU A 5 -4.91 -12.19 -9.54
N MET A 6 -4.97 -12.70 -8.30
CA MET A 6 -5.09 -11.86 -7.11
C MET A 6 -3.90 -10.90 -6.97
N SER A 7 -2.67 -11.33 -7.29
CA SER A 7 -1.51 -10.44 -7.21
C SER A 7 -1.63 -9.20 -8.12
N VAL A 8 -2.28 -9.35 -9.28
CA VAL A 8 -2.58 -8.23 -10.18
C VAL A 8 -3.58 -7.26 -9.53
N GLU A 9 -4.63 -7.79 -8.91
CA GLU A 9 -5.62 -6.98 -8.18
C GLU A 9 -4.97 -6.22 -7.01
N TYR A 10 -4.16 -6.88 -6.20
CA TYR A 10 -3.42 -6.25 -5.10
C TYR A 10 -2.44 -5.19 -5.60
N ARG A 11 -1.76 -5.40 -6.75
CA ARG A 11 -0.91 -4.37 -7.37
C ARG A 11 -1.74 -3.15 -7.80
N ALA A 12 -2.91 -3.35 -8.40
CA ALA A 12 -3.79 -2.26 -8.79
C ALA A 12 -4.30 -1.48 -7.56
N GLN A 13 -4.67 -2.18 -6.49
CA GLN A 13 -5.07 -1.56 -5.22
C GLN A 13 -3.92 -0.76 -4.60
N ALA A 14 -2.69 -1.28 -4.58
CA ALA A 14 -1.52 -0.56 -4.10
C ALA A 14 -1.25 0.72 -4.93
N GLN A 15 -1.47 0.67 -6.25
CA GLN A 15 -1.39 1.87 -7.10
C GLN A 15 -2.47 2.89 -6.76
N ALA A 16 -3.71 2.45 -6.54
CA ALA A 16 -4.81 3.33 -6.13
C ALA A 16 -4.53 4.02 -4.78
N LEU A 17 -4.03 3.27 -3.79
CA LEU A 17 -3.61 3.82 -2.49
C LEU A 17 -2.50 4.86 -2.66
N ARG A 18 -1.51 4.58 -3.52
CA ARG A 18 -0.43 5.52 -3.81
C ARG A 18 -0.94 6.81 -4.45
N GLY A 19 -1.87 6.71 -5.40
CA GLY A 19 -2.53 7.87 -6.01
C GLY A 19 -3.27 8.70 -4.96
N ARG A 20 -4.03 8.05 -4.08
CA ARG A 20 -4.77 8.73 -3.01
C ARG A 20 -3.85 9.45 -2.01
N MET A 21 -2.72 8.84 -1.63
CA MET A 21 -1.74 9.50 -0.78
C MET A 21 -1.18 10.77 -1.44
N GLN A 22 -0.87 10.74 -2.75
CA GLN A 22 -0.40 11.92 -3.47
C GLN A 22 -1.44 13.05 -3.51
N GLU A 23 -2.73 12.73 -3.63
CA GLU A 23 -3.80 13.73 -3.54
C GLU A 23 -3.86 14.36 -2.14
N LEU A 24 -3.75 13.56 -1.09
CA LEU A 24 -3.76 14.05 0.28
C LEU A 24 -2.51 14.87 0.61
N GLU A 25 -1.33 14.49 0.11
CA GLU A 25 -0.10 15.29 0.23
C GLU A 25 -0.25 16.65 -0.47
N LYS A 26 -0.89 16.70 -1.64
CA LYS A 26 -1.19 17.96 -2.33
C LYS A 26 -2.14 18.83 -1.50
N ALA A 27 -3.20 18.24 -0.95
CA ALA A 27 -4.13 18.94 -0.07
C ALA A 27 -3.43 19.47 1.19
N TRP A 28 -2.61 18.64 1.84
CA TRP A 28 -1.86 19.01 3.04
C TRP A 28 -0.92 20.19 2.83
N LYS A 29 -0.30 20.30 1.64
CA LYS A 29 0.55 21.45 1.28
C LYS A 29 -0.24 22.75 1.08
N GLN A 30 -1.53 22.65 0.74
CA GLN A 30 -2.40 23.81 0.47
C GLN A 30 -3.17 24.25 1.73
N THR A 31 -3.42 23.34 2.66
CA THR A 31 -4.11 23.61 3.93
C THR A 31 -3.28 24.52 4.83
N LYS A 32 -3.90 25.58 5.34
CA LYS A 32 -3.30 26.52 6.31
C LYS A 32 -3.74 26.24 7.74
N ASP A 33 -4.89 25.61 7.94
CA ASP A 33 -5.38 25.24 9.26
C ASP A 33 -4.52 24.10 9.85
N PRO A 34 -3.85 24.31 11.00
CA PRO A 34 -3.06 23.27 11.65
C PRO A 34 -3.88 22.02 12.03
N ALA A 35 -5.16 22.16 12.39
CA ALA A 35 -5.99 21.02 12.78
C ALA A 35 -6.30 20.11 11.58
N GLU A 36 -6.69 20.71 10.45
CA GLU A 36 -6.88 19.99 9.19
C GLU A 36 -5.58 19.35 8.68
N ARG A 37 -4.43 20.03 8.83
CA ARG A 37 -3.12 19.45 8.47
C ARG A 37 -2.79 18.20 9.28
N ALA A 38 -3.01 18.23 10.59
CA ALA A 38 -2.79 17.06 11.45
C ALA A 38 -3.71 15.88 11.07
N ASN A 39 -4.97 16.17 10.71
CA ASN A 39 -5.90 15.15 10.22
C ASN A 39 -5.42 14.51 8.91
N LEU A 40 -5.00 15.34 7.94
CA LEU A 40 -4.47 14.87 6.67
C LEU A 40 -3.20 14.03 6.84
N GLU A 41 -2.29 14.45 7.73
CA GLU A 41 -1.08 13.70 8.06
C GLU A 41 -1.39 12.32 8.66
N GLY A 42 -2.32 12.25 9.61
CA GLY A 42 -2.77 10.98 10.18
C GLY A 42 -3.36 10.04 9.11
N ARG A 43 -4.16 10.58 8.18
CA ARG A 43 -4.72 9.80 7.05
C ARG A 43 -3.64 9.31 6.10
N ILE A 44 -2.65 10.15 5.77
CA ILE A 44 -1.52 9.75 4.93
C ILE A 44 -0.75 8.60 5.60
N TRP A 45 -0.47 8.72 6.90
CA TRP A 45 0.23 7.67 7.65
C TRP A 45 -0.53 6.34 7.67
N THR A 46 -1.84 6.37 7.92
CA THR A 46 -2.69 5.16 7.84
C THR A 46 -2.65 4.52 6.46
N LEU A 47 -2.75 5.33 5.40
CA LEU A 47 -2.69 4.82 4.03
C LEU A 47 -1.30 4.31 3.65
N GLU A 48 -0.24 4.86 4.21
CA GLU A 48 1.12 4.37 3.99
C GLU A 48 1.30 2.96 4.54
N VAL A 49 0.80 2.69 5.75
CA VAL A 49 0.79 1.34 6.33
C VAL A 49 0.01 0.38 5.44
N LEU A 50 -1.23 0.73 5.07
CA LEU A 50 -2.05 -0.11 4.19
C LEU A 50 -1.41 -0.35 2.82
N TRP A 51 -0.75 0.66 2.26
CA TRP A 51 -0.05 0.54 0.99
C TRP A 51 1.11 -0.46 1.07
N ARG A 52 1.91 -0.41 2.15
CA ARG A 52 3.01 -1.36 2.37
C ARG A 52 2.47 -2.79 2.47
N GLU A 53 1.45 -3.02 3.30
CA GLU A 53 0.84 -4.35 3.44
C GLU A 53 0.28 -4.87 2.11
N THR A 54 -0.45 -4.03 1.37
CA THR A 54 -1.07 -4.39 0.09
C THR A 54 -0.01 -4.72 -0.97
N ARG A 55 1.07 -3.93 -1.01
CA ARG A 55 2.20 -4.16 -1.91
C ARG A 55 2.91 -5.48 -1.59
N ASP A 56 3.16 -5.75 -0.31
CA ASP A 56 3.82 -6.97 0.14
C ASP A 56 2.97 -8.21 -0.18
N GLN A 57 1.66 -8.13 0.03
CA GLN A 57 0.71 -9.18 -0.38
C GLN A 57 0.77 -9.44 -1.88
N ALA A 58 0.80 -8.40 -2.71
CA ALA A 58 0.92 -8.56 -4.16
C ALA A 58 2.18 -9.36 -4.55
N VAL A 59 3.32 -9.05 -3.93
CA VAL A 59 4.59 -9.75 -4.21
C VAL A 59 4.54 -11.22 -3.75
N LEU A 60 3.97 -11.49 -2.58
CA LEU A 60 3.84 -12.86 -2.06
C LEU A 60 2.96 -13.72 -2.95
N LEU A 61 1.81 -13.18 -3.35
CA LEU A 61 0.85 -13.89 -4.21
C LEU A 61 1.43 -14.17 -5.60
N GLU A 62 2.20 -13.24 -6.16
CA GLU A 62 2.87 -13.40 -7.45
C GLU A 62 3.93 -14.50 -7.41
N ARG A 63 4.65 -14.62 -6.30
CA ARG A 63 5.79 -15.53 -6.13
C ARG A 63 5.45 -16.79 -5.33
N TYR A 64 4.18 -17.02 -5.04
CA TYR A 64 3.76 -18.10 -4.15
C TYR A 64 4.28 -19.49 -4.59
N TYR A 65 4.35 -19.73 -5.90
CA TYR A 65 4.84 -20.99 -6.46
C TYR A 65 6.33 -20.97 -6.86
N GLU A 66 7.03 -19.84 -6.65
CA GLU A 66 8.48 -19.76 -6.90
C GLU A 66 9.23 -20.48 -5.78
N ARG A 67 9.80 -21.64 -6.10
CA ARG A 67 10.56 -22.46 -5.16
C ARG A 67 11.81 -21.70 -4.69
N GLY A 68 11.92 -21.43 -3.39
CA GLY A 68 13.06 -20.73 -2.77
C GLY A 68 12.89 -19.21 -2.62
N TYR A 69 11.68 -18.66 -2.82
CA TYR A 69 11.42 -17.27 -2.47
C TYR A 69 11.36 -17.10 -0.94
N HIS A 70 12.38 -16.45 -0.35
CA HIS A 70 12.50 -16.17 1.10
C HIS A 70 12.65 -14.67 1.38
N ARG A 71 11.90 -13.80 0.68
CA ARG A 71 12.12 -12.35 0.77
C ARG A 71 11.13 -11.58 1.66
N ASN A 72 10.39 -12.26 2.52
CA ASN A 72 9.61 -11.58 3.55
C ASN A 72 9.46 -12.48 4.78
N GLU A 73 10.33 -12.32 5.77
CA GLU A 73 10.33 -13.09 7.03
C GLU A 73 8.96 -13.01 7.74
N LYS A 74 8.25 -11.89 7.56
CA LYS A 74 6.90 -11.67 8.10
C LYS A 74 5.84 -12.67 7.59
N TYR A 75 6.04 -13.24 6.40
CA TYR A 75 5.07 -14.12 5.74
C TYR A 75 5.65 -15.45 5.26
N THR A 76 6.90 -15.74 5.63
CA THR A 76 7.49 -17.07 5.40
C THR A 76 7.06 -17.93 6.59
N LEU A 77 6.26 -18.98 6.34
CA LEU A 77 5.84 -19.95 7.36
C LEU A 77 6.94 -20.96 7.69
#